data_AF-A0A3D3S9U8-F1
#
_entry.id   AF-A0A3D3S9U8-F1
#
_cell.length_a   1.000
_cell.length_b   1.000
_cell.length_c   1.000
_cell.angle_alpha   90.00
_cell.angle_beta   90.00
_cell.angle_gamma   90.00
#
_symmetry.space_group_name_H-M   'P 1'
#
loop_
_entity.id
_entity.type
_entity.pdbx_description
1 polymer ?
#
loop_
_entity_poly.entity_id
_entity_poly.type
_entity_poly.pdbx_seq_one_letter_code
_entity_poly.pdbx_strand_id
1 'polypeptide(L)'
;MRRKIALSEWQYGGFVVPKKIPDTDWFEEQRDLFAVYFDDTPWHATGDRIVRTLEVALRKYASKLDKLPGNFLPMVMDQYLASRWHETSHSSPELDAGDIKEQMRYLHAFCCFGIKKWPYRAFEVIKDLGGKRFWCRDEEDEEFGLYSNGLVHSFSEGKRLFLSVVVEVEGRWHMTYGPLLDWMGLFPGDLGYLASKVARQLYRKEGFSAVVRFNPVPFWAAWTYGVIPAVYHKDEPVIQCWLHGTLAPGFDEALPSTWRRDDAGSKTRWMYRDDNFFRMRQIFLDRKTGKALVLARRPGDFNKIMALLGRRFEQDEERPLGVSALMGAIIQDILGVDEDIAAWERPFASFDTAR
;
A
#
# COMPACT_ATOMS: atom_id res chain seq x y z
N MET A 1 -35.45 -3.84 12.40
CA MET A 1 -35.00 -2.76 11.50
C MET A 1 -33.60 -3.10 10.98
N ARG A 2 -33.49 -3.65 9.77
CA ARG A 2 -32.21 -4.06 9.16
C ARG A 2 -31.93 -3.10 8.00
N ARG A 3 -30.83 -2.34 8.07
CA ARG A 3 -30.34 -1.53 6.95
C ARG A 3 -29.95 -2.48 5.82
N LYS A 4 -30.62 -2.34 4.68
CA LYS A 4 -30.15 -2.86 3.39
C LYS A 4 -28.88 -2.08 3.06
N ILE A 5 -27.72 -2.74 3.09
CA ILE A 5 -26.53 -2.22 2.43
C ILE A 5 -26.76 -2.45 0.94
N ALA A 6 -27.10 -1.39 0.22
CA ALA A 6 -27.14 -1.39 -1.22
C ALA A 6 -25.69 -1.38 -1.73
N LEU A 7 -25.27 -2.46 -2.37
CA LEU A 7 -23.97 -2.61 -3.05
C LEU A 7 -23.86 -1.75 -4.34
N SER A 8 -24.49 -0.57 -4.36
CA SER A 8 -24.56 0.31 -5.52
C SER A 8 -23.87 1.67 -5.32
N GLU A 9 -23.11 1.85 -4.24
CA GLU A 9 -22.32 3.06 -3.99
C GLU A 9 -20.82 2.75 -3.98
N TRP A 10 -20.28 2.44 -5.17
CA TRP A 10 -18.91 2.86 -5.52
C TRP A 10 -18.95 4.30 -6.06
N GLN A 11 -19.77 5.14 -5.46
CA GLN A 11 -19.66 6.58 -5.64
C GLN A 11 -18.50 7.00 -4.75
N TYR A 12 -17.47 7.61 -5.36
CA TYR A 12 -16.49 8.43 -4.67
C TYR A 12 -17.24 9.27 -3.62
N GLY A 13 -17.10 8.89 -2.34
CA GLY A 13 -17.73 9.59 -1.24
C GLY A 13 -17.36 11.06 -1.35
N GLY A 14 -18.35 11.94 -1.17
CA GLY A 14 -18.13 13.39 -1.29
C GLY A 14 -16.93 13.80 -0.43
N PHE A 15 -15.86 14.24 -1.08
CA PHE A 15 -14.62 14.67 -0.43
C PHE A 15 -14.92 15.78 0.57
N VAL A 16 -14.56 15.59 1.83
CA VAL A 16 -14.64 16.65 2.84
C VAL A 16 -13.23 17.17 3.09
N VAL A 17 -12.79 18.07 2.21
CA VAL A 17 -11.58 18.84 2.45
C VAL A 17 -11.82 19.73 3.69
N PRO A 18 -10.89 19.81 4.65
CA PRO A 18 -11.01 20.68 5.81
C PRO A 18 -11.33 22.12 5.39
N LYS A 19 -12.19 22.81 6.15
CA LYS A 19 -12.56 24.20 5.86
C LYS A 19 -11.38 25.18 5.91
N LYS A 20 -10.29 24.82 6.61
CA LYS A 20 -9.05 25.60 6.69
C LYS A 20 -7.89 24.77 6.16
N ILE A 21 -7.37 25.18 5.01
CA ILE A 21 -6.13 24.67 4.42
C ILE A 21 -5.03 25.67 4.80
N PRO A 22 -4.01 25.29 5.58
CA PRO A 22 -2.87 26.16 5.87
C PRO A 22 -2.21 26.62 4.57
N ASP A 23 -1.74 27.87 4.56
CA ASP A 23 -0.96 28.40 3.44
C ASP A 23 0.45 27.78 3.39
N THR A 24 1.14 28.01 2.27
CA THR A 24 2.50 27.49 2.07
C THR A 24 3.48 28.08 3.07
N ASP A 25 3.34 29.36 3.41
CA ASP A 25 4.24 30.06 4.32
C ASP A 25 4.21 29.43 5.72
N TRP A 26 3.03 29.08 6.21
CA TRP A 26 2.88 28.33 7.45
C TRP A 26 3.65 27.00 7.42
N PHE A 27 3.58 26.24 6.33
CA PHE A 27 4.36 24.99 6.22
C PHE A 27 5.87 25.22 6.17
N GLU A 28 6.33 26.30 5.54
CA GLU A 28 7.75 26.65 5.55
C GLU A 28 8.22 27.05 6.96
N GLU A 29 7.41 27.76 7.74
CA GLU A 29 7.70 28.02 9.17
C GLU A 29 7.79 26.72 9.99
N GLN A 30 6.87 25.77 9.76
CA GLN A 30 6.90 24.47 10.44
C GLN A 30 8.11 23.64 10.01
N ARG A 31 8.52 23.72 8.74
CA ARG A 31 9.75 23.09 8.25
C ARG A 31 10.99 23.68 8.91
N ASP A 32 11.03 25.00 9.09
CA ASP A 32 12.16 25.67 9.73
C ASP A 32 12.22 25.34 11.24
N LEU A 33 11.08 25.13 11.89
CA LEU A 33 11.03 24.58 13.24
C LEU A 33 11.46 23.11 13.28
N PHE A 34 11.05 22.32 12.29
CA PHE A 34 11.44 20.92 12.15
C PHE A 34 12.95 20.76 11.93
N ALA A 35 13.58 21.67 11.18
CA ALA A 35 15.02 21.68 10.96
C ALA A 35 15.80 21.82 12.28
N VAL A 36 15.31 22.62 13.24
CA VAL A 36 15.93 22.75 14.58
C VAL A 36 15.91 21.44 15.36
N TYR A 37 14.86 20.63 15.19
CA TYR A 37 14.82 19.29 15.79
C TYR A 37 15.80 18.32 15.12
N PHE A 38 16.15 18.60 13.87
CA PHE A 38 16.89 17.70 13.01
C PHE A 38 18.40 17.77 13.18
N ASP A 39 18.95 18.87 13.70
CA ASP A 39 20.40 19.10 13.74
C ASP A 39 21.17 18.04 14.56
N ASP A 40 20.57 17.47 15.61
CA ASP A 40 21.22 16.48 16.47
C ASP A 40 20.99 15.02 16.02
N THR A 41 20.04 14.76 15.11
CA THR A 41 19.65 13.43 14.59
C THR A 41 19.79 12.25 15.58
N PRO A 42 19.08 12.27 16.73
CA PRO A 42 19.35 11.37 17.86
C PRO A 42 19.23 9.87 17.54
N TRP A 43 18.50 9.51 16.49
CA TRP A 43 18.35 8.13 16.04
C TRP A 43 19.65 7.48 15.53
N HIS A 44 20.66 8.26 15.16
CA HIS A 44 21.98 7.71 14.77
C HIS A 44 22.76 7.14 15.96
N ALA A 45 22.48 7.59 17.19
CA ALA A 45 23.17 7.10 18.39
C ALA A 45 23.04 5.58 18.60
N THR A 46 21.93 4.98 18.13
CA THR A 46 21.71 3.53 18.14
C THR A 46 21.63 2.92 16.74
N GLY A 47 21.96 3.72 15.71
CA GLY A 47 21.78 3.41 14.30
C GLY A 47 22.45 2.11 13.89
N ASP A 48 23.74 1.93 14.23
CA ASP A 48 24.51 0.73 13.88
C ASP A 48 23.84 -0.57 14.36
N ARG A 49 23.34 -0.58 15.60
CA ARG A 49 22.68 -1.76 16.16
C ARG A 49 21.40 -2.08 15.39
N ILE A 50 20.63 -1.04 15.04
CA ILE A 50 19.37 -1.20 14.29
C ILE A 50 19.67 -1.65 12.85
N VAL A 51 20.65 -1.04 12.18
CA VAL A 51 21.04 -1.41 10.80
C VAL A 51 21.53 -2.85 10.70
N ARG A 52 22.25 -3.35 11.72
CA ARG A 52 22.68 -4.76 11.76
C ARG A 52 21.52 -5.76 11.65
N THR A 53 20.33 -5.39 12.13
CA THR A 53 19.13 -6.25 11.99
C THR A 53 18.69 -6.43 10.54
N LEU A 54 19.09 -5.53 9.64
CA LEU A 54 18.76 -5.57 8.22
C LEU A 54 19.81 -6.28 7.36
N GLU A 55 20.99 -6.65 7.91
CA GLU A 55 22.09 -7.21 7.11
C GLU A 55 21.69 -8.38 6.21
N VAL A 56 20.92 -9.32 6.75
CA VAL A 56 20.46 -10.49 5.98
C VAL A 56 19.56 -10.07 4.82
N ALA A 57 18.65 -9.12 5.07
CA ALA A 57 17.77 -8.59 4.03
C ALA A 57 18.56 -7.80 2.99
N LEU A 58 19.46 -6.90 3.41
CA LEU A 58 20.33 -6.14 2.50
C LEU A 58 21.14 -7.03 1.57
N ARG A 59 21.75 -8.10 2.11
CA ARG A 59 22.48 -9.08 1.29
C ARG A 59 21.57 -9.82 0.32
N LYS A 60 20.37 -10.22 0.77
CA LYS A 60 19.37 -10.88 -0.08
C LYS A 60 18.97 -9.99 -1.27
N TYR A 61 18.86 -8.69 -1.05
CA TYR A 61 18.35 -7.73 -2.04
C TYR A 61 19.43 -6.92 -2.76
N ALA A 62 20.72 -7.18 -2.50
CA ALA A 62 21.84 -6.38 -3.01
C ALA A 62 21.76 -6.12 -4.53
N SER A 63 21.54 -7.16 -5.34
CA SER A 63 21.45 -7.04 -6.80
C SER A 63 20.30 -6.14 -7.32
N LYS A 64 19.27 -5.91 -6.50
CA LYS A 64 18.18 -4.97 -6.80
C LYS A 64 18.55 -3.58 -6.33
N LEU A 65 19.09 -3.46 -5.12
CA LEU A 65 19.53 -2.19 -4.54
C LEU A 65 20.65 -1.54 -5.37
N ASP A 66 21.55 -2.32 -5.97
CA ASP A 66 22.63 -1.84 -6.84
C ASP A 66 22.12 -1.14 -8.12
N LYS A 67 20.84 -1.33 -8.48
CA LYS A 67 20.21 -0.65 -9.63
C LYS A 67 19.66 0.73 -9.28
N LEU A 68 19.63 1.08 -7.99
CA LEU A 68 19.12 2.35 -7.50
C LEU A 68 20.24 3.41 -7.49
N PRO A 69 19.90 4.72 -7.43
CA PRO A 69 20.89 5.78 -7.35
C PRO A 69 21.91 5.57 -6.23
N GLY A 70 23.18 5.93 -6.45
CA GLY A 70 24.26 5.61 -5.51
C GLY A 70 24.10 6.20 -4.10
N ASN A 71 23.35 7.30 -3.95
CA ASN A 71 23.02 7.91 -2.65
C ASN A 71 21.71 7.40 -2.04
N PHE A 72 21.00 6.49 -2.70
CA PHE A 72 19.68 6.02 -2.26
C PHE A 72 19.75 5.35 -0.89
N LEU A 73 20.66 4.39 -0.71
CA LEU A 73 20.70 3.58 0.51
C LEU A 73 20.98 4.41 1.77
N PRO A 74 21.96 5.35 1.79
CA PRO A 74 22.12 6.27 2.90
C PRO A 74 20.84 7.06 3.24
N MET A 75 20.12 7.56 2.23
CA MET A 75 18.92 8.37 2.44
C MET A 75 17.75 7.56 3.03
N VAL A 76 17.50 6.35 2.54
CA VAL A 76 16.42 5.50 3.09
C VAL A 76 16.78 4.91 4.45
N MET A 77 18.08 4.73 4.73
CA MET A 77 18.55 4.31 6.06
C MET A 77 18.31 5.38 7.11
N ASP A 78 18.65 6.65 6.81
CA ASP A 78 18.36 7.77 7.72
C ASP A 78 16.85 7.86 8.02
N GLN A 79 16.03 7.81 6.96
CA GLN A 79 14.57 7.80 7.10
C GLN A 79 14.05 6.65 7.96
N TYR A 80 14.60 5.45 7.76
CA TYR A 80 14.24 4.27 8.54
C TYR A 80 14.62 4.40 10.01
N LEU A 81 15.83 4.88 10.30
CA LEU A 81 16.29 5.08 11.67
C LEU A 81 15.42 6.09 12.42
N ALA A 82 15.05 7.21 11.81
CA ALA A 82 14.15 8.16 12.46
C ALA A 82 12.76 7.54 12.69
N SER A 83 12.21 6.79 11.73
CA SER A 83 10.92 6.11 11.91
C SER A 83 10.94 5.09 13.05
N ARG A 84 12.04 4.33 13.18
CA ARG A 84 12.25 3.37 14.27
C ARG A 84 12.39 4.06 15.63
N TRP A 85 13.12 5.18 15.66
CA TRP A 85 13.25 5.99 16.87
C TRP A 85 11.88 6.52 17.29
N HIS A 86 11.15 7.18 16.40
CA HIS A 86 9.80 7.69 16.66
C HIS A 86 8.69 6.61 16.74
N GLU A 87 9.03 5.34 16.94
CA GLU A 87 8.04 4.31 17.25
C GLU A 87 7.56 4.40 18.70
N THR A 88 8.47 4.76 19.61
CA THR A 88 8.20 4.90 21.04
C THR A 88 8.17 6.36 21.46
N SER A 89 7.31 6.69 22.42
CA SER A 89 7.30 8.02 23.04
C SER A 89 8.59 8.24 23.82
N HIS A 90 9.28 9.33 23.53
CA HIS A 90 10.51 9.72 24.22
C HIS A 90 10.18 10.71 25.33
N SER A 91 10.80 10.53 26.49
CA SER A 91 10.80 11.53 27.55
C SER A 91 11.49 12.80 27.04
N SER A 92 11.09 13.95 27.59
CA SER A 92 11.72 15.23 27.28
C SER A 92 13.24 15.13 27.45
N PRO A 93 14.04 15.70 26.54
CA PRO A 93 15.49 15.79 26.71
C PRO A 93 15.80 16.64 27.96
N GLU A 94 16.89 16.29 28.65
CA GLU A 94 17.45 17.12 29.72
C GLU A 94 18.03 18.39 29.09
N LEU A 95 17.63 19.56 29.61
CA LEU A 95 18.14 20.86 29.16
C LEU A 95 19.41 21.19 29.95
N ASP A 96 20.50 21.54 29.25
CA ASP A 96 21.76 21.98 29.87
C ASP A 96 21.69 23.48 30.28
N ALA A 97 22.73 24.06 30.88
CA ALA A 97 22.80 25.47 31.28
C ALA A 97 23.12 26.46 30.12
N GLY A 98 22.81 26.09 28.88
CA GLY A 98 23.05 26.89 27.65
C GLY A 98 22.06 28.04 27.41
N ASP A 99 22.02 28.56 26.18
CA ASP A 99 21.12 29.65 25.79
C ASP A 99 19.65 29.23 25.92
N ILE A 100 18.96 29.81 26.91
CA ILE A 100 17.55 29.55 27.22
C ILE A 100 16.66 29.72 25.98
N LYS A 101 16.96 30.65 25.08
CA LYS A 101 16.13 30.90 23.90
C LYS A 101 16.22 29.77 22.88
N GLU A 102 17.43 29.27 22.64
CA GLU A 102 17.67 28.14 21.74
C GLU A 102 17.08 26.86 22.31
N GLN A 103 17.22 26.65 23.62
CA GLN A 103 16.62 25.53 24.33
C GLN A 103 15.10 25.54 24.29
N MET A 104 14.47 26.70 24.48
CA MET A 104 13.01 26.82 24.37
C MET A 104 12.53 26.56 22.94
N ARG A 105 13.30 26.98 21.93
CA ARG A 105 12.99 26.69 20.53
C ARG A 105 13.11 25.19 20.22
N TYR A 106 14.16 24.54 20.71
CA TYR A 106 14.34 23.10 20.58
C TYR A 106 13.25 22.32 21.34
N LEU A 107 12.94 22.70 22.58
CA LEU A 107 11.86 22.08 23.36
C LEU A 107 10.51 22.22 22.65
N HIS A 108 10.22 23.39 22.07
CA HIS A 108 9.03 23.59 21.25
C HIS A 108 9.02 22.64 20.04
N ALA A 109 10.13 22.55 19.29
CA ALA A 109 10.26 21.63 18.16
C ALA A 109 10.10 20.16 18.59
N PHE A 110 10.68 19.77 19.74
CA PHE A 110 10.55 18.44 20.32
C PHE A 110 9.10 18.12 20.71
N CYS A 111 8.37 19.06 21.30
CA CYS A 111 6.95 18.88 21.60
C CYS A 111 6.10 18.80 20.33
N CYS A 112 6.47 19.51 19.26
CA CYS A 112 5.77 19.46 17.99
C CYS A 112 6.03 18.17 17.21
N PHE A 113 7.25 17.64 17.25
CA PHE A 113 7.68 16.56 16.35
C PHE A 113 8.32 15.36 17.07
N GLY A 114 9.07 15.62 18.13
CA GLY A 114 9.85 14.63 18.87
C GLY A 114 9.00 13.58 19.59
N ILE A 115 7.87 13.99 20.16
CA ILE A 115 6.93 13.10 20.87
C ILE A 115 5.97 12.34 19.95
N LYS A 116 5.87 12.76 18.68
CA LYS A 116 4.93 12.19 17.72
C LYS A 116 5.50 10.95 17.07
N LYS A 117 4.61 10.05 16.62
CA LYS A 117 5.01 8.90 15.80
C LYS A 117 5.30 9.34 14.38
N TRP A 118 6.33 8.75 13.78
CA TRP A 118 6.69 9.00 12.38
C TRP A 118 6.42 7.73 11.55
N PRO A 119 5.15 7.44 11.21
CA PRO A 119 4.80 6.23 10.46
C PRO A 119 5.25 6.32 9.01
N TYR A 120 5.52 5.17 8.42
CA TYR A 120 5.48 5.01 6.97
C TYR A 120 4.03 4.99 6.51
N ARG A 121 3.73 5.71 5.42
CA ARG A 121 2.44 5.61 4.73
C ARG A 121 2.65 5.31 3.25
N ALA A 122 1.80 4.44 2.69
CA ALA A 122 1.69 4.22 1.27
C ALA A 122 0.47 4.99 0.77
N PHE A 123 0.66 6.02 -0.05
CA PHE A 123 -0.44 6.93 -0.37
C PHE A 123 -0.46 7.37 -1.82
N GLU A 124 -1.66 7.74 -2.29
CA GLU A 124 -1.88 8.40 -3.56
C GLU A 124 -2.31 9.85 -3.36
N VAL A 125 -2.09 10.67 -4.39
CA VAL A 125 -2.60 12.04 -4.43
C VAL A 125 -4.01 12.02 -5.02
N ILE A 126 -4.99 12.42 -4.22
CA ILE A 126 -6.36 12.62 -4.69
C ILE A 126 -6.50 13.99 -5.33
N LYS A 127 -5.86 15.01 -4.74
CA LYS A 127 -5.98 16.40 -5.19
C LYS A 127 -4.70 17.19 -4.96
N ASP A 128 -4.27 17.91 -6.00
CA ASP A 128 -3.26 18.96 -5.87
C ASP A 128 -3.92 20.25 -5.37
N LEU A 129 -3.40 20.80 -4.27
CA LEU A 129 -3.89 22.03 -3.64
C LEU A 129 -3.01 23.25 -3.98
N GLY A 130 -1.97 23.05 -4.79
CA GLY A 130 -0.99 24.07 -5.16
C GLY A 130 -0.05 24.44 -4.01
N GLY A 131 1.06 25.10 -4.34
CA GLY A 131 2.03 25.54 -3.33
C GLY A 131 2.63 24.37 -2.54
N LYS A 132 2.88 23.25 -3.24
CA LYS A 132 3.45 21.99 -2.72
C LYS A 132 2.59 21.27 -1.67
N ARG A 133 1.29 21.58 -1.65
CA ARG A 133 0.30 20.97 -0.76
C ARG A 133 -0.58 20.03 -1.56
N PHE A 134 -0.88 18.89 -0.96
CA PHE A 134 -1.62 17.81 -1.58
C PHE A 134 -2.65 17.26 -0.60
N TRP A 135 -3.76 16.78 -1.13
CA TRP A 135 -4.72 15.95 -0.40
C TRP A 135 -4.49 14.51 -0.83
N CYS A 136 -4.18 13.66 0.13
CA CYS A 136 -3.73 12.29 -0.09
C CYS A 136 -4.68 11.30 0.56
N ARG A 137 -4.61 10.05 0.10
CA ARG A 137 -5.25 8.90 0.74
C ARG A 137 -4.28 7.74 0.81
N ASP A 138 -4.23 7.09 1.97
CA ASP A 138 -3.34 5.96 2.22
C ASP A 138 -3.97 4.60 1.95
N GLU A 139 -3.24 3.53 2.27
CA GLU A 139 -3.66 2.14 2.09
C GLU A 139 -4.84 1.72 2.98
N GLU A 140 -5.16 2.49 4.01
CA GLU A 140 -6.29 2.25 4.93
C GLU A 140 -7.52 3.11 4.56
N ASP A 141 -7.48 3.78 3.39
CA ASP A 141 -8.44 4.79 2.94
C ASP A 141 -8.51 6.04 3.87
N GLU A 142 -7.50 6.30 4.70
CA GLU A 142 -7.44 7.53 5.49
C GLU A 142 -7.03 8.71 4.62
N GLU A 143 -7.84 9.77 4.63
CA GLU A 143 -7.52 11.01 3.93
C GLU A 143 -6.78 12.01 4.83
N PHE A 144 -5.70 12.58 4.30
CA PHE A 144 -4.86 13.54 5.01
C PHE A 144 -4.27 14.60 4.08
N GLY A 145 -3.88 15.73 4.66
CA GLY A 145 -3.19 16.79 3.96
C GLY A 145 -1.67 16.61 4.06
N LEU A 146 -0.96 16.83 2.96
CA LEU A 146 0.48 16.62 2.88
C LEU A 146 1.18 17.83 2.26
N TYR A 147 2.23 18.30 2.90
CA TYR A 147 3.19 19.24 2.32
C TYR A 147 4.49 18.50 1.96
N SER A 148 4.89 18.55 0.69
CA SER A 148 6.09 17.85 0.23
C SER A 148 6.71 18.49 -1.02
N ASN A 149 7.99 18.89 -0.89
CA ASN A 149 8.78 19.37 -2.03
C ASN A 149 9.01 18.25 -3.07
N GLY A 150 9.39 17.04 -2.61
CA GLY A 150 9.73 15.93 -3.50
C GLY A 150 8.55 15.45 -4.34
N LEU A 151 7.34 15.51 -3.76
CA LEU A 151 6.12 15.06 -4.42
C LEU A 151 5.73 15.96 -5.61
N VAL A 152 6.10 17.24 -5.63
CA VAL A 152 5.82 18.15 -6.76
C VAL A 152 6.40 17.61 -8.05
N HIS A 153 7.67 17.18 -8.02
CA HIS A 153 8.35 16.66 -9.20
C HIS A 153 7.78 15.30 -9.59
N SER A 154 7.77 14.34 -8.67
CA SER A 154 7.26 12.99 -8.94
C SER A 154 5.81 12.98 -9.45
N PHE A 155 4.93 13.78 -8.86
CA PHE A 155 3.54 13.87 -9.31
C PHE A 155 3.42 14.47 -10.72
N SER A 156 4.24 15.48 -11.05
CA SER A 156 4.30 16.06 -12.40
C SER A 156 4.80 15.08 -13.46
N GLU A 157 5.63 14.10 -13.06
CA GLU A 157 6.12 13.02 -13.93
C GLU A 157 5.11 11.86 -14.08
N GLY A 158 3.93 11.98 -13.47
CA GLY A 158 2.86 10.97 -13.59
C GLY A 158 2.99 9.82 -12.60
N LYS A 159 3.84 9.94 -11.57
CA LYS A 159 3.85 8.99 -10.43
C LYS A 159 2.50 9.07 -9.70
N ARG A 160 2.01 7.91 -9.24
CA ARG A 160 0.66 7.78 -8.67
C ARG A 160 0.67 7.29 -7.24
N LEU A 161 1.57 6.38 -6.92
CA LEU A 161 1.74 5.84 -5.58
C LEU A 161 3.06 6.29 -4.99
N PHE A 162 3.03 6.60 -3.71
CA PHE A 162 4.14 7.11 -2.95
C PHE A 162 4.31 6.34 -1.64
N LEU A 163 5.54 6.19 -1.19
CA LEU A 163 5.90 5.67 0.13
C LEU A 163 6.92 6.60 0.78
N SER A 164 6.59 7.10 1.96
CA SER A 164 7.50 7.92 2.75
C SER A 164 7.14 7.81 4.23
N VAL A 165 8.08 8.19 5.09
CA VAL A 165 7.74 8.61 6.44
C VAL A 165 6.99 9.93 6.37
N VAL A 166 5.90 10.02 7.11
CA VAL A 166 5.12 11.26 7.29
C VAL A 166 5.17 11.70 8.74
N VAL A 167 5.28 13.01 8.95
CA VAL A 167 5.33 13.64 10.27
C VAL A 167 4.09 14.51 10.40
N GLU A 168 3.26 14.24 11.39
CA GLU A 168 2.08 15.06 11.67
C GLU A 168 2.53 16.42 12.22
N VAL A 169 2.11 17.49 11.56
CA VAL A 169 2.37 18.87 11.98
C VAL A 169 1.23 19.35 12.87
N GLU A 170 0.01 19.34 12.33
CA GLU A 170 -1.20 19.74 13.06
C GLU A 170 -2.43 18.99 12.55
N GLY A 171 -3.06 18.19 13.43
CA GLY A 171 -4.29 17.48 13.13
C GLY A 171 -4.12 16.51 11.96
N ARG A 172 -4.70 16.83 10.80
CA ARG A 172 -4.60 15.99 9.58
C ARG A 172 -3.50 16.45 8.61
N TRP A 173 -2.74 17.48 8.95
CA TRP A 173 -1.69 18.02 8.09
C TRP A 173 -0.34 17.42 8.45
N HIS A 174 0.34 16.93 7.42
CA HIS A 174 1.59 16.20 7.53
C HIS A 174 2.66 16.79 6.61
N MET A 175 3.90 16.44 6.89
CA MET A 175 5.05 16.67 6.03
C MET A 175 5.77 15.35 5.75
N THR A 176 6.40 15.21 4.58
CA THR A 176 7.30 14.09 4.30
C THR A 176 8.64 14.29 4.98
N TYR A 177 9.22 13.23 5.53
CA TYR A 177 10.59 13.21 6.01
C TYR A 177 11.41 12.17 5.24
N GLY A 178 12.58 12.57 4.72
CA GLY A 178 13.47 11.70 3.94
C GLY A 178 13.07 11.54 2.47
N PRO A 179 13.58 10.52 1.77
CA PRO A 179 13.25 10.25 0.37
C PRO A 179 11.80 9.81 0.20
N LEU A 180 11.25 10.18 -0.95
CA LEU A 180 9.94 9.74 -1.42
C LEU A 180 10.14 8.61 -2.43
N LEU A 181 9.71 7.40 -2.09
CA LEU A 181 9.68 6.30 -3.04
C LEU A 181 8.39 6.41 -3.84
N ASP A 182 8.47 6.22 -5.16
CA ASP A 182 7.35 6.49 -6.06
C ASP A 182 7.19 5.45 -7.17
N TRP A 183 5.95 5.26 -7.61
CA TRP A 183 5.60 4.32 -8.68
C TRP A 183 4.56 4.89 -9.63
N MET A 184 4.76 4.66 -10.93
CA MET A 184 3.78 4.97 -11.97
C MET A 184 2.68 3.91 -12.06
N GLY A 185 3.03 2.64 -11.83
CA GLY A 185 2.17 1.50 -12.14
C GLY A 185 1.53 0.78 -10.97
N LEU A 186 1.78 1.23 -9.74
CA LEU A 186 1.22 0.66 -8.53
C LEU A 186 0.09 1.52 -7.96
N PHE A 187 -0.77 0.88 -7.17
CA PHE A 187 -1.88 1.50 -6.44
C PHE A 187 -1.72 1.26 -4.92
N PRO A 188 -2.38 2.03 -4.04
CA PRO A 188 -2.20 1.90 -2.58
C PRO A 188 -2.34 0.46 -2.04
N GLY A 189 -3.31 -0.30 -2.56
CA GLY A 189 -3.51 -1.71 -2.18
C GLY A 189 -2.32 -2.64 -2.50
N ASP A 190 -1.47 -2.28 -3.46
CA ASP A 190 -0.30 -3.10 -3.85
C ASP A 190 0.75 -3.14 -2.74
N LEU A 191 1.01 -2.01 -2.08
CA LEU A 191 1.98 -1.96 -0.98
C LEU A 191 1.44 -2.62 0.29
N GLY A 192 0.12 -2.51 0.53
CA GLY A 192 -0.55 -3.31 1.56
C GLY A 192 -0.43 -4.82 1.28
N TYR A 193 -0.58 -5.24 0.02
CA TYR A 193 -0.36 -6.63 -0.38
C TYR A 193 1.08 -7.07 -0.14
N LEU A 194 2.07 -6.28 -0.57
CA LEU A 194 3.49 -6.55 -0.30
C LEU A 194 3.77 -6.70 1.20
N ALA A 195 3.25 -5.79 2.03
CA ALA A 195 3.39 -5.89 3.49
C ALA A 195 2.79 -7.19 4.05
N SER A 196 1.62 -7.59 3.56
CA SER A 196 1.00 -8.86 3.96
C SER A 196 1.85 -10.09 3.60
N LYS A 197 2.68 -10.00 2.55
CA LYS A 197 3.60 -11.06 2.13
C LYS A 197 4.94 -11.04 2.86
N VAL A 198 5.42 -9.86 3.24
CA VAL A 198 6.64 -9.69 4.03
C VAL A 198 6.43 -10.22 5.46
N ALA A 199 5.33 -9.82 6.12
CA ALA A 199 5.06 -10.22 7.50
C ALA A 199 3.56 -10.23 7.82
N ARG A 200 2.82 -11.24 7.32
CA ARG A 200 1.35 -11.36 7.44
C ARG A 200 0.80 -11.13 8.85
N GLN A 201 1.39 -11.77 9.86
CA GLN A 201 0.90 -11.67 11.24
C GLN A 201 1.11 -10.27 11.81
N LEU A 202 2.26 -9.66 11.53
CA LEU A 202 2.57 -8.30 11.97
C LEU A 202 1.66 -7.29 11.27
N TYR A 203 1.47 -7.43 9.95
CA TYR A 203 0.55 -6.58 9.19
C TYR A 203 -0.86 -6.56 9.79
N ARG A 204 -1.40 -7.74 10.11
CA ARG A 204 -2.73 -7.88 10.71
C ARG A 204 -2.85 -7.28 12.11
N LYS A 205 -1.76 -7.26 12.87
CA LYS A 205 -1.76 -6.87 14.28
C LYS A 205 -1.41 -5.40 14.47
N GLU A 206 -0.48 -4.87 13.67
CA GLU A 206 0.17 -3.57 13.89
C GLU A 206 0.18 -2.68 12.63
N GLY A 207 -0.37 -3.16 11.51
CA GLY A 207 -0.57 -2.37 10.30
C GLY A 207 0.65 -2.29 9.38
N PHE A 208 0.50 -1.51 8.31
CA PHE A 208 1.49 -1.36 7.24
C PHE A 208 2.83 -0.81 7.76
N SER A 209 2.79 0.32 8.49
CA SER A 209 4.01 0.98 8.97
C SER A 209 4.87 0.06 9.85
N ALA A 210 4.26 -0.82 10.65
CA ALA A 210 5.00 -1.76 11.48
C ALA A 210 5.77 -2.79 10.64
N VAL A 211 5.18 -3.24 9.52
CA VAL A 211 5.86 -4.17 8.60
C VAL A 211 7.02 -3.49 7.89
N VAL A 212 6.84 -2.26 7.40
CA VAL A 212 7.94 -1.51 6.77
C VAL A 212 9.07 -1.32 7.77
N ARG A 213 8.79 -0.99 9.02
CA ARG A 213 9.81 -0.89 10.08
C ARG A 213 10.43 -2.24 10.45
N PHE A 214 9.70 -3.33 10.36
CA PHE A 214 10.25 -4.65 10.64
C PHE A 214 11.25 -5.09 9.57
N ASN A 215 10.92 -4.85 8.29
CA ASN A 215 11.80 -5.15 7.17
C ASN A 215 11.50 -4.22 5.98
N PRO A 216 12.20 -3.07 5.86
CA PRO A 216 11.93 -2.08 4.81
C PRO A 216 12.54 -2.46 3.46
N VAL A 217 13.51 -3.38 3.44
CA VAL A 217 14.33 -3.68 2.26
C VAL A 217 13.52 -4.19 1.06
N PRO A 218 12.49 -5.06 1.22
CA PRO A 218 11.61 -5.45 0.11
C PRO A 218 10.91 -4.26 -0.55
N PHE A 219 10.52 -3.24 0.22
CA PHE A 219 9.87 -2.04 -0.29
C PHE A 219 10.86 -1.15 -1.05
N TRP A 220 12.09 -1.03 -0.55
CA TRP A 220 13.17 -0.35 -1.25
C TRP A 220 13.52 -1.04 -2.57
N ALA A 221 13.65 -2.37 -2.55
CA ALA A 221 13.89 -3.16 -3.75
C ALA A 221 12.74 -3.01 -4.77
N ALA A 222 11.49 -2.91 -4.32
CA ALA A 222 10.32 -2.68 -5.17
C ALA A 222 10.40 -1.34 -5.92
N TRP A 223 11.16 -0.35 -5.44
CA TRP A 223 11.33 0.92 -6.13
C TRP A 223 12.09 0.80 -7.46
N THR A 224 12.81 -0.31 -7.71
CA THR A 224 13.40 -0.61 -9.03
C THR A 224 12.36 -0.73 -10.16
N TYR A 225 11.08 -0.89 -9.80
CA TYR A 225 9.95 -0.95 -10.73
C TYR A 225 9.20 0.40 -10.85
N GLY A 226 9.68 1.47 -10.20
CA GLY A 226 8.97 2.75 -10.06
C GLY A 226 8.63 3.47 -11.36
N VAL A 227 9.31 3.15 -12.47
CA VAL A 227 9.09 3.75 -13.79
C VAL A 227 8.16 2.95 -14.69
N ILE A 228 7.73 1.75 -14.27
CA ILE A 228 6.86 0.91 -15.10
C ILE A 228 5.43 1.43 -14.97
N PRO A 229 4.75 1.77 -16.09
CA PRO A 229 3.42 2.36 -16.05
C PRO A 229 2.35 1.31 -15.69
N ALA A 230 1.22 1.80 -15.18
CA ALA A 230 0.06 0.96 -14.93
C ALA A 230 -0.55 0.48 -16.26
N VAL A 231 -1.07 -0.73 -16.25
CA VAL A 231 -1.77 -1.30 -17.40
C VAL A 231 -3.25 -0.92 -17.31
N TYR A 232 -3.78 -0.33 -18.39
CA TYR A 232 -5.18 0.03 -18.52
C TYR A 232 -5.83 -0.74 -19.67
N HIS A 233 -7.10 -1.13 -19.49
CA HIS A 233 -7.93 -1.61 -20.57
C HIS A 233 -9.12 -0.68 -20.72
N LYS A 234 -9.03 0.18 -21.75
CA LYS A 234 -9.85 1.39 -21.93
C LYS A 234 -9.56 2.41 -20.81
N ASP A 235 -10.59 2.82 -20.09
CA ASP A 235 -10.59 3.80 -19.01
C ASP A 235 -10.43 3.17 -17.61
N GLU A 236 -10.23 1.86 -17.54
CA GLU A 236 -10.21 1.11 -16.29
C GLU A 236 -8.85 0.42 -16.08
N PRO A 237 -8.25 0.53 -14.88
CA PRO A 237 -6.98 -0.14 -14.59
C PRO A 237 -7.15 -1.65 -14.56
N VAL A 238 -6.12 -2.36 -15.00
CA VAL A 238 -6.04 -3.82 -14.92
C VAL A 238 -5.50 -4.19 -13.54
N ILE A 239 -6.42 -4.49 -12.64
CA ILE A 239 -6.17 -4.89 -11.26
C ILE A 239 -6.80 -6.26 -11.07
N GLN A 240 -5.99 -7.23 -10.69
CA GLN A 240 -6.45 -8.54 -10.30
C GLN A 240 -7.19 -8.42 -8.97
N CYS A 241 -8.51 -8.53 -9.01
CA CYS A 241 -9.39 -8.47 -7.85
C CYS A 241 -9.86 -9.88 -7.49
N TRP A 242 -9.67 -10.28 -6.25
CA TRP A 242 -10.20 -11.55 -5.76
C TRP A 242 -10.71 -11.49 -4.34
N LEU A 243 -11.57 -12.46 -4.01
CA LEU A 243 -12.16 -12.60 -2.70
C LEU A 243 -12.41 -14.08 -2.39
N HIS A 244 -12.06 -14.48 -1.18
CA HIS A 244 -12.34 -15.81 -0.66
C HIS A 244 -13.73 -15.85 -0.04
N GLY A 245 -14.33 -17.03 -0.02
CA GLY A 245 -15.63 -17.23 0.60
C GLY A 245 -16.14 -18.63 0.45
N THR A 246 -17.44 -18.79 0.68
CA THR A 246 -18.18 -20.05 0.55
C THR A 246 -19.32 -19.86 -0.43
N LEU A 247 -19.51 -20.82 -1.33
CA LEU A 247 -20.64 -20.83 -2.25
C LEU A 247 -21.77 -21.73 -1.73
N ALA A 248 -23.00 -21.24 -1.84
CA ALA A 248 -24.18 -22.02 -1.53
C ALA A 248 -24.29 -23.25 -2.47
N PRO A 249 -24.82 -24.39 -1.99
CA PRO A 249 -25.10 -25.54 -2.85
C PRO A 249 -25.99 -25.16 -4.04
N GLY A 250 -25.73 -25.77 -5.21
CA GLY A 250 -26.51 -25.55 -6.43
C GLY A 250 -26.36 -24.16 -7.07
N PHE A 251 -25.36 -23.36 -6.68
CA PHE A 251 -25.15 -22.04 -7.29
C PHE A 251 -24.85 -22.12 -8.80
N ASP A 252 -24.30 -23.24 -9.27
CA ASP A 252 -23.88 -23.45 -10.65
C ASP A 252 -25.07 -23.52 -11.62
N GLU A 253 -26.25 -23.91 -11.15
CA GLU A 253 -27.51 -23.82 -11.91
C GLU A 253 -27.90 -22.37 -12.24
N ALA A 254 -27.40 -21.40 -11.49
CA ALA A 254 -27.66 -19.98 -11.70
C ALA A 254 -26.68 -19.32 -12.68
N LEU A 255 -25.62 -20.02 -13.12
CA LEU A 255 -24.65 -19.46 -14.06
C LEU A 255 -25.18 -19.56 -15.50
N PRO A 256 -25.14 -18.45 -16.28
CA PRO A 256 -25.52 -18.48 -17.69
C PRO A 256 -24.66 -19.46 -18.51
N SER A 257 -25.23 -20.02 -19.58
CA SER A 257 -24.52 -20.94 -20.50
C SER A 257 -23.27 -20.35 -21.17
N THR A 258 -23.10 -19.03 -21.13
CA THR A 258 -21.89 -18.34 -21.59
C THR A 258 -20.67 -18.59 -20.70
N TRP A 259 -20.83 -19.21 -19.53
CA TRP A 259 -19.72 -19.60 -18.65
C TRP A 259 -19.25 -21.00 -19.01
N ARG A 260 -17.96 -21.12 -19.34
CA ARG A 260 -17.30 -22.41 -19.50
C ARG A 260 -17.04 -23.03 -18.13
N ARG A 261 -17.21 -24.35 -18.02
CA ARG A 261 -16.93 -25.12 -16.80
C ARG A 261 -15.80 -26.11 -17.08
N ASP A 262 -14.79 -26.09 -16.23
CA ASP A 262 -13.74 -27.10 -16.17
C ASP A 262 -13.79 -27.79 -14.80
N ASP A 263 -13.67 -29.11 -14.75
CA ASP A 263 -13.63 -29.90 -13.52
C ASP A 263 -12.29 -30.63 -13.39
N ALA A 264 -11.56 -30.39 -12.29
CA ALA A 264 -10.27 -30.98 -11.97
C ALA A 264 -10.32 -31.65 -10.57
N GLY A 265 -10.66 -32.95 -10.54
CA GLY A 265 -10.85 -33.67 -9.28
C GLY A 265 -12.01 -33.09 -8.46
N SER A 266 -11.77 -32.69 -7.21
CA SER A 266 -12.81 -32.03 -6.38
C SER A 266 -13.00 -30.55 -6.70
N LYS A 267 -12.13 -29.96 -7.51
CA LYS A 267 -12.18 -28.54 -7.82
C LYS A 267 -12.91 -28.29 -9.14
N THR A 268 -13.69 -27.23 -9.18
CA THR A 268 -14.39 -26.76 -10.38
C THR A 268 -14.03 -25.30 -10.63
N ARG A 269 -13.81 -24.95 -11.89
CA ARG A 269 -13.54 -23.58 -12.35
C ARG A 269 -14.57 -23.19 -13.39
N TRP A 270 -15.25 -22.07 -13.18
CA TRP A 270 -16.09 -21.44 -14.19
C TRP A 270 -15.40 -20.21 -14.76
N MET A 271 -15.45 -20.03 -16.07
CA MET A 271 -14.84 -18.90 -16.75
C MET A 271 -15.77 -18.24 -17.74
N TYR A 272 -15.80 -16.91 -17.72
CA TYR A 272 -16.53 -16.09 -18.68
C TYR A 272 -15.56 -15.19 -19.43
N ARG A 273 -15.73 -15.12 -20.76
CA ARG A 273 -14.81 -14.43 -21.70
C ARG A 273 -13.38 -14.95 -21.57
N ASP A 274 -13.22 -16.26 -21.70
CA ASP A 274 -11.92 -16.92 -21.70
C ASP A 274 -11.07 -16.60 -22.94
N ASP A 275 -11.66 -15.93 -23.93
CA ASP A 275 -11.05 -15.36 -25.14
C ASP A 275 -10.45 -13.95 -24.91
N ASN A 276 -10.73 -13.30 -23.78
CA ASN A 276 -10.28 -11.94 -23.50
C ASN A 276 -9.68 -11.81 -22.09
N PHE A 277 -8.36 -11.80 -22.01
CA PHE A 277 -7.59 -11.68 -20.76
C PHE A 277 -8.09 -10.55 -19.85
N PHE A 278 -8.36 -9.35 -20.39
CA PHE A 278 -8.76 -8.18 -19.60
C PHE A 278 -10.20 -8.23 -19.09
N ARG A 279 -11.07 -9.02 -19.72
CA ARG A 279 -12.50 -9.13 -19.37
C ARG A 279 -12.82 -10.50 -18.74
N MET A 280 -11.81 -11.34 -18.56
CA MET A 280 -11.95 -12.67 -17.99
C MET A 280 -12.45 -12.57 -16.55
N ARG A 281 -13.39 -13.46 -16.24
CA ARG A 281 -14.02 -13.62 -14.92
C ARG A 281 -13.95 -15.08 -14.56
N GLN A 282 -13.54 -15.39 -13.33
CA GLN A 282 -13.32 -16.75 -12.89
C GLN A 282 -13.97 -16.96 -11.52
N ILE A 283 -14.56 -18.13 -11.35
CA ILE A 283 -15.05 -18.64 -10.07
C ILE A 283 -14.41 -20.00 -9.87
N PHE A 284 -13.74 -20.19 -8.75
CA PHE A 284 -13.22 -21.49 -8.35
C PHE A 284 -14.02 -22.00 -7.16
N LEU A 285 -14.27 -23.31 -7.11
CA LEU A 285 -14.93 -23.99 -5.99
C LEU A 285 -14.17 -25.26 -5.67
N ASP A 286 -13.89 -25.50 -4.39
CA ASP A 286 -13.58 -26.82 -3.87
C ASP A 286 -14.87 -27.49 -3.38
N ARG A 287 -15.38 -28.45 -4.14
CA ARG A 287 -16.67 -29.12 -3.87
C ARG A 287 -16.67 -29.92 -2.57
N LYS A 288 -15.50 -30.25 -2.02
CA LYS A 288 -15.40 -30.96 -0.73
C LYS A 288 -15.66 -30.04 0.44
N THR A 289 -15.21 -28.79 0.36
CA THR A 289 -15.22 -27.84 1.48
C THR A 289 -16.25 -26.72 1.31
N GLY A 290 -16.78 -26.53 0.10
CA GLY A 290 -17.62 -25.39 -0.24
C GLY A 290 -16.85 -24.08 -0.43
N LYS A 291 -15.53 -24.09 -0.16
CA LYS A 291 -14.68 -22.92 -0.28
C LYS A 291 -14.53 -22.50 -1.72
N ALA A 292 -14.55 -21.21 -1.95
CA ALA A 292 -14.51 -20.60 -3.26
C ALA A 292 -13.55 -19.42 -3.32
N LEU A 293 -13.13 -19.12 -4.55
CA LEU A 293 -12.40 -17.91 -4.92
C LEU A 293 -13.12 -17.28 -6.10
N VAL A 294 -13.48 -16.01 -5.97
CA VAL A 294 -13.99 -15.18 -7.06
C VAL A 294 -12.83 -14.33 -7.55
N LEU A 295 -12.61 -14.27 -8.87
CA LEU A 295 -11.48 -13.59 -9.47
C LEU A 295 -11.90 -12.84 -10.74
N ALA A 296 -11.42 -11.61 -10.89
CA ALA A 296 -11.49 -10.86 -12.14
C ALA A 296 -10.25 -9.98 -12.32
N ARG A 297 -9.97 -9.56 -13.55
CA ARG A 297 -8.79 -8.73 -13.88
C ARG A 297 -9.07 -7.22 -13.87
N ARG A 298 -10.32 -6.82 -13.58
CA ARG A 298 -10.75 -5.42 -13.51
C ARG A 298 -11.84 -5.23 -12.43
N PRO A 299 -11.83 -4.14 -11.65
CA PRO A 299 -12.80 -3.91 -10.57
C PRO A 299 -14.27 -3.97 -11.01
N GLY A 300 -14.60 -3.40 -12.16
CA GLY A 300 -15.94 -3.38 -12.74
C GLY A 300 -16.40 -4.73 -13.27
N ASP A 301 -15.48 -5.62 -13.66
CA ASP A 301 -15.84 -7.02 -13.95
C ASP A 301 -16.00 -7.83 -12.66
N PHE A 302 -15.17 -7.59 -11.65
CA PHE A 302 -15.32 -8.18 -10.32
C PHE A 302 -16.70 -7.87 -9.73
N ASN A 303 -17.09 -6.59 -9.72
CA ASN A 303 -18.40 -6.13 -9.25
C ASN A 303 -19.57 -6.83 -9.98
N LYS A 304 -19.42 -7.12 -11.27
CA LYS A 304 -20.43 -7.86 -12.04
C LYS A 304 -20.53 -9.32 -11.61
N ILE A 305 -19.42 -9.98 -11.27
CA ILE A 305 -19.46 -11.34 -10.72
C ILE A 305 -20.11 -11.32 -9.34
N MET A 306 -19.72 -10.39 -8.48
CA MET A 306 -20.31 -10.27 -7.13
C MET A 306 -21.82 -10.01 -7.19
N ALA A 307 -22.29 -9.17 -8.11
CA ALA A 307 -23.71 -8.96 -8.36
C ALA A 307 -24.44 -10.22 -8.87
N LEU A 308 -23.78 -11.02 -9.72
CA LEU A 308 -24.30 -12.30 -10.21
C LEU A 308 -24.44 -13.33 -9.08
N LEU A 309 -23.43 -13.44 -8.22
CA LEU A 309 -23.42 -14.37 -7.09
C LEU A 309 -24.42 -13.95 -6.01
N GLY A 310 -24.48 -12.64 -5.71
CA GLY A 310 -25.39 -12.08 -4.72
C GLY A 310 -25.29 -12.79 -3.37
N ARG A 311 -26.44 -13.19 -2.81
CA ARG A 311 -26.51 -13.89 -1.51
C ARG A 311 -26.00 -15.34 -1.53
N ARG A 312 -25.62 -15.87 -2.69
CA ARG A 312 -25.10 -17.25 -2.81
C ARG A 312 -23.61 -17.34 -2.48
N PHE A 313 -22.93 -16.21 -2.35
CA PHE A 313 -21.54 -16.14 -1.94
C PHE A 313 -21.43 -15.45 -0.59
N GLU A 314 -20.96 -16.21 0.40
CA GLU A 314 -20.63 -15.71 1.72
C GLU A 314 -19.13 -15.42 1.75
N GLN A 315 -18.78 -14.14 1.84
CA GLN A 315 -17.40 -13.67 1.75
C GLN A 315 -16.66 -13.83 3.09
N ASP A 316 -15.42 -14.32 3.04
CA ASP A 316 -14.55 -14.50 4.21
C ASP A 316 -13.99 -13.15 4.70
N GLU A 317 -13.79 -12.21 3.77
CA GLU A 317 -13.31 -10.85 4.04
C GLU A 317 -14.34 -9.78 3.64
N GLU A 318 -14.31 -8.62 4.30
CA GLU A 318 -15.23 -7.51 3.97
C GLU A 318 -14.93 -6.85 2.62
N ARG A 319 -13.66 -6.89 2.19
CA ARG A 319 -13.17 -6.20 1.00
C ARG A 319 -12.36 -7.16 0.12
N PRO A 320 -12.52 -7.10 -1.21
CA PRO A 320 -11.66 -7.86 -2.12
C PRO A 320 -10.22 -7.38 -2.02
N LEU A 321 -9.29 -8.31 -2.20
CA LEU A 321 -7.89 -7.97 -2.46
C LEU A 321 -7.77 -7.55 -3.92
N GLY A 322 -7.09 -6.42 -4.15
CA GLY A 322 -6.80 -5.90 -5.48
C GLY A 322 -5.30 -5.73 -5.65
N VAL A 323 -4.72 -6.39 -6.65
CA VAL A 323 -3.28 -6.34 -6.93
C VAL A 323 -3.06 -6.02 -8.41
N SER A 324 -2.24 -5.02 -8.70
CA SER A 324 -1.85 -4.69 -10.07
C SER A 324 -1.02 -5.80 -10.69
N ALA A 325 -1.06 -5.91 -12.01
CA ALA A 325 -0.22 -6.87 -12.73
C ALA A 325 1.28 -6.67 -12.43
N LEU A 326 1.69 -5.41 -12.22
CA LEU A 326 3.06 -5.07 -11.84
C LEU A 326 3.42 -5.63 -10.46
N MET A 327 2.53 -5.49 -9.47
CA MET A 327 2.79 -6.01 -8.14
C MET A 327 2.91 -7.55 -8.11
N GLY A 328 2.15 -8.26 -8.95
CA GLY A 328 2.34 -9.71 -9.15
C GLY A 328 3.79 -10.07 -9.54
N ALA A 329 4.34 -9.35 -10.53
CA ALA A 329 5.73 -9.52 -10.95
C ALA A 329 6.74 -9.11 -9.86
N ILE A 330 6.49 -8.04 -9.13
CA ILE A 330 7.32 -7.58 -8.01
C ILE A 330 7.39 -8.64 -6.92
N ILE A 331 6.26 -9.23 -6.53
CA ILE A 331 6.20 -10.25 -5.46
C ILE A 331 7.01 -11.49 -5.85
N GLN A 332 6.84 -11.96 -7.09
CA GLN A 332 7.59 -13.11 -7.57
C GLN A 332 9.10 -12.81 -7.62
N ASP A 333 9.50 -11.66 -8.14
CA ASP A 333 10.91 -11.29 -8.30
C ASP A 333 11.62 -10.98 -6.96
N ILE A 334 10.94 -10.29 -6.03
CA ILE A 334 11.53 -9.83 -4.76
C ILE A 334 11.37 -10.88 -3.67
N LEU A 335 10.18 -11.45 -3.52
CA LEU A 335 9.92 -12.39 -2.43
C LEU A 335 10.12 -13.85 -2.83
N GLY A 336 10.10 -14.16 -4.14
CA GLY A 336 10.19 -15.54 -4.61
C GLY A 336 8.97 -16.38 -4.24
N VAL A 337 7.81 -15.73 -4.04
CA VAL A 337 6.56 -16.38 -3.64
C VAL A 337 5.52 -16.26 -4.74
N ASP A 338 4.73 -17.31 -4.91
CA ASP A 338 3.58 -17.28 -5.81
C ASP A 338 2.45 -16.41 -5.26
N GLU A 339 1.61 -15.89 -6.14
CA GLU A 339 0.35 -15.25 -5.77
C GLU A 339 -0.61 -16.24 -5.10
N ASP A 340 -1.50 -15.75 -4.23
CA ASP A 340 -2.47 -16.61 -3.51
C ASP A 340 -3.40 -17.37 -4.46
N ILE A 341 -3.64 -16.79 -5.65
CA ILE A 341 -4.50 -17.39 -6.66
C ILE A 341 -3.87 -18.62 -7.34
N ALA A 342 -2.54 -18.76 -7.32
CA ALA A 342 -1.84 -19.84 -8.02
C ALA A 342 -2.24 -21.23 -7.51
N ALA A 343 -2.56 -21.37 -6.21
CA ALA A 343 -3.05 -22.62 -5.63
C ALA A 343 -4.44 -23.05 -6.14
N TRP A 344 -5.23 -22.09 -6.64
CA TRP A 344 -6.53 -22.32 -7.25
C TRP A 344 -6.43 -22.62 -8.74
N GLU A 345 -5.47 -22.01 -9.44
CA GLU A 345 -5.24 -22.21 -10.86
C GLU A 345 -4.48 -23.51 -11.19
N ARG A 346 -3.49 -23.89 -10.37
CA ARG A 346 -2.61 -25.06 -10.62
C ARG A 346 -3.34 -26.36 -11.02
N PRO A 347 -4.46 -26.77 -10.41
CA PRO A 347 -5.20 -27.97 -10.80
C PRO A 347 -5.73 -27.95 -12.25
N PHE A 348 -5.84 -26.77 -12.85
CA PHE A 348 -6.42 -26.58 -14.18
C PHE A 348 -5.36 -26.36 -15.28
N ALA A 349 -4.07 -26.38 -14.94
CA ALA A 349 -2.98 -26.06 -15.88
C ALA A 349 -3.04 -26.90 -17.18
N SER A 350 -3.41 -28.19 -17.09
CA SER A 350 -3.52 -29.07 -18.27
C SER A 350 -4.63 -28.65 -19.25
N PHE A 351 -5.69 -28.01 -18.75
CA PHE A 351 -6.78 -27.48 -19.59
C PHE A 351 -6.33 -26.25 -20.38
N ASP A 352 -5.37 -25.51 -19.82
CA ASP A 352 -4.88 -24.26 -20.39
C ASP A 352 -3.79 -24.52 -21.45
N THR A 353 -3.03 -25.62 -21.31
CA THR A 353 -2.01 -26.06 -22.30
C THR A 353 -2.56 -26.90 -23.45
N ALA A 354 -3.77 -27.46 -23.30
CA ALA A 354 -4.41 -28.27 -24.36
C ALA A 354 -5.05 -27.41 -25.46
N ARG A 355 -4.83 -26.10 -25.42
CA ARG A 355 -5.28 -25.07 -26.35
C ARG A 355 -4.07 -24.41 -26.98
#